data_AF-A0A852GPY9-F1
#
_entry.id   AF-A0A852GPY9-F1
#
_cell.length_a   1.000
_cell.length_b   1.000
_cell.length_c   1.000
_cell.angle_alpha   90.00
_cell.angle_beta   90.00
_cell.angle_gamma   90.00
#
_symmetry.space_group_name_H-M   'P 1'
#
loop_
_entity.id
_entity.type
_entity.pdbx_description
1 polymer ?
#
loop_
_entity_poly.entity_id
_entity_poly.type
_entity_poly.pdbx_seq_one_letter_code
_entity_poly.pdbx_strand_id
1 'polypeptide(L)' 'KSGLDSVSEWLPLTEEWLPEVMILVCNRVSENGVNRQKAQEWCIKHGFELVELSPEELPDED' A
#
# COMPACT_ATOMS: atom_id res chain seq x y z
N LYS A 1 13.73 2.70 -8.28
CA LYS A 1 12.63 3.31 -7.51
C LYS A 1 11.83 2.17 -6.91
N SER A 2 11.54 2.21 -5.61
CA SER A 2 10.66 1.24 -4.96
C SER A 2 9.21 1.46 -5.45
N GLY A 3 8.34 0.45 -5.32
CA GLY A 3 6.94 0.57 -5.77
C GLY A 3 6.20 1.75 -5.14
N LEU A 4 6.46 2.04 -3.85
CA LEU A 4 5.86 3.18 -3.14
C LEU A 4 6.38 4.54 -3.63
N ASP A 5 7.63 4.64 -4.10
CA ASP A 5 8.16 5.90 -4.62
C ASP A 5 7.40 6.33 -5.87
N SER A 6 7.06 5.36 -6.74
CA SER A 6 6.27 5.62 -7.95
C SER A 6 4.83 6.04 -7.65
N VAL A 7 4.21 5.49 -6.61
CA VAL A 7 2.84 5.91 -6.22
C VAL A 7 2.86 7.25 -5.49
N SER A 8 3.94 7.56 -4.75
CA SER A 8 4.08 8.82 -4.02
C SER A 8 4.09 10.06 -4.93
N GLU A 9 4.44 9.89 -6.21
CA GLU A 9 4.37 10.95 -7.24
C GLU A 9 2.92 11.44 -7.48
N TRP A 10 1.91 10.65 -7.10
CA TRP A 10 0.49 10.98 -7.26
C TRP A 10 -0.15 11.64 -6.03
N LEU A 11 0.56 11.71 -4.90
CA LEU A 11 0.03 12.30 -3.67
C LEU A 11 -0.48 13.75 -3.84
N PRO A 12 0.21 14.65 -4.58
CA PRO A 12 -0.29 16.01 -4.78
C PRO A 12 -1.69 16.05 -5.42
N LEU A 13 -2.00 15.11 -6.31
CA LEU A 13 -3.31 15.00 -6.92
C LEU A 13 -4.37 14.58 -5.90
N THR A 14 -4.05 13.64 -5.00
CA THR A 14 -4.96 13.21 -3.94
C THR A 14 -5.25 14.30 -2.91
N GLU A 15 -4.27 15.16 -2.65
CA GLU A 15 -4.42 16.32 -1.76
C GLU A 15 -5.30 17.41 -2.36
N GLU A 16 -5.29 17.57 -3.69
CA GLU A 16 -6.17 18.53 -4.39
C GLU A 16 -7.62 18.04 -4.45
N TRP A 17 -7.82 16.75 -4.73
CA TRP A 17 -9.16 16.20 -4.97
C TRP A 17 -9.86 15.71 -3.71
N LEU A 18 -9.12 15.45 -2.63
CA LEU A 18 -9.63 14.97 -1.34
C LEU A 18 -10.70 13.86 -1.47
N PRO A 19 -10.37 12.75 -2.14
CA PRO A 19 -11.31 11.64 -2.28
C PRO A 19 -11.72 11.08 -0.91
N GLU A 20 -12.99 10.66 -0.80
CA GLU A 20 -13.51 10.05 0.43
C GLU A 20 -12.85 8.70 0.74
N VAL A 21 -12.41 7.98 -0.30
CA VAL A 21 -11.80 6.65 -0.19
C VAL A 21 -10.56 6.60 -1.08
N MET A 22 -9.43 6.15 -0.52
CA MET A 22 -8.18 5.93 -1.23
C MET A 22 -7.71 4.49 -1.03
N ILE A 23 -7.39 3.79 -2.12
CA ILE A 23 -7.01 2.38 -2.09
C ILE A 23 -5.65 2.21 -2.76
N LEU A 24 -4.69 1.64 -2.02
CA LEU A 24 -3.41 1.22 -2.57
C LEU A 24 -3.52 -0.26 -2.94
N VAL A 25 -3.63 -0.53 -4.24
CA VAL A 25 -3.68 -1.90 -4.75
C VAL A 25 -2.28 -2.35 -5.14
N CYS A 26 -1.88 -3.54 -4.69
CA CYS A 26 -0.67 -4.20 -5.16
C CYS A 26 -0.92 -5.68 -5.41
N ASN A 27 -0.04 -6.34 -6.18
CA ASN A 27 -0.14 -7.78 -6.34
C ASN A 27 0.05 -8.50 -4.99
N ARG A 28 1.16 -8.21 -4.30
CA ARG A 28 1.46 -8.68 -2.95
C ARG A 28 2.59 -7.86 -2.32
N VAL A 29 2.65 -7.82 -0.99
CA VAL A 29 3.83 -7.36 -0.25
C VAL A 29 4.92 -8.44 -0.26
N SER A 30 6.18 -8.04 -0.09
CA SER A 30 7.30 -8.99 -0.12
C SER A 30 8.49 -8.46 0.67
N GLU A 31 9.15 -9.33 1.43
CA GLU A 31 10.40 -9.02 2.13
C GLU A 31 11.55 -8.63 1.17
N ASN A 32 11.50 -9.09 -0.08
CA ASN A 32 12.47 -8.71 -1.12
C ASN A 32 12.11 -7.41 -1.84
N GLY A 33 11.03 -6.74 -1.44
CA GLY A 33 10.53 -5.51 -2.05
C GLY A 33 10.01 -4.54 -1.00
N VAL A 34 8.73 -4.18 -1.11
CA VAL A 34 8.04 -3.44 -0.04
C VAL A 34 7.40 -4.48 0.87
N ASN A 35 7.94 -4.62 2.07
CA ASN A 35 7.38 -5.53 3.06
C ASN A 35 6.05 -5.02 3.63
N ARG A 36 5.35 -5.90 4.35
CA ARG A 36 4.01 -5.63 4.89
C ARG A 36 3.99 -4.38 5.76
N GLN A 37 4.91 -4.29 6.71
CA GLN A 37 5.01 -3.17 7.64
C GLN A 37 5.18 -1.84 6.90
N LYS A 38 6.13 -1.77 5.97
CA LYS A 38 6.40 -0.53 5.23
C LYS A 38 5.22 -0.09 4.37
N ALA A 39 4.51 -1.04 3.73
CA ALA A 39 3.30 -0.74 2.98
C ALA A 39 2.20 -0.18 3.87
N GLN A 40 1.97 -0.80 5.04
CA GLN A 40 0.96 -0.37 6.00
C GLN A 40 1.27 1.00 6.61
N GLU A 41 2.51 1.25 7.03
CA GLU A 41 2.94 2.56 7.55
C GLU A 41 2.74 3.66 6.52
N TRP A 42 3.06 3.40 5.25
CA TRP A 42 2.81 4.33 4.15
C TRP A 42 1.30 4.58 3.97
N CYS A 43 0.50 3.52 3.96
CA CYS A 43 -0.96 3.62 3.81
C CYS A 43 -1.60 4.43 4.94
N ILE A 44 -1.26 4.15 6.19
CA ILE A 44 -1.75 4.89 7.37
C ILE A 44 -1.36 6.37 7.28
N LYS A 45 -0.10 6.65 6.92
CA LYS A 45 0.40 8.03 6.81
C LYS A 45 -0.36 8.84 5.76
N HIS A 46 -0.75 8.22 4.66
CA HIS A 46 -1.34 8.89 3.50
C HIS A 46 -2.85 8.66 3.36
N GLY A 47 -3.49 7.95 4.31
CA GLY A 47 -4.93 7.71 4.33
C GLY A 47 -5.43 6.66 3.32
N PHE A 48 -4.56 5.76 2.87
CA PHE A 48 -4.92 4.68 1.94
C PHE A 48 -5.31 3.41 2.70
N GLU A 49 -6.22 2.63 2.13
CA GLU A 49 -6.46 1.24 2.49
C GLU A 49 -5.57 0.33 1.62
N LEU A 50 -4.81 -0.58 2.24
CA LEU A 50 -3.95 -1.53 1.52
C LEU A 50 -4.77 -2.73 1.05
N VAL A 51 -4.74 -3.02 -0.25
CA VAL A 51 -5.39 -4.19 -0.86
C VAL A 51 -4.35 -5.00 -1.64
N GLU A 52 -4.09 -6.23 -1.17
CA GLU A 52 -3.27 -7.20 -1.88
C GLU A 52 -4.16 -8.09 -2.76
N LEU A 53 -3.85 -8.22 -4.05
CA LEU A 53 -4.58 -9.08 -4.98
C LEU A 53 -4.22 -10.57 -4.82
N SER A 54 -3.05 -10.87 -4.28
CA SER A 54 -2.49 -12.21 -4.10
C SER A 54 -1.66 -12.27 -2.80
N PRO A 55 -2.30 -12.04 -1.63
CA PRO A 55 -1.60 -12.05 -0.34
C PRO A 55 -0.89 -13.38 -0.11
N GLU A 56 0.14 -13.36 0.73
CA GLU A 56 0.71 -14.61 1.25
C GLU A 56 -0.33 -15.31 2.14
N GLU A 57 -0.48 -16.61 1.96
CA GLU A 57 -1.26 -17.43 2.88
C GLU A 57 -0.61 -17.29 4.26
N LEU A 58 -1.38 -16.78 5.22
CA LEU A 58 -0.94 -16.81 6.60
C LEU A 58 -0.86 -18.28 7.00
N PRO A 59 0.19 -18.70 7.74
CA PRO A 59 0.19 -20.03 8.32
C PRO A 59 -1.09 -20.17 9.16
N ASP A 60 -1.76 -21.32 9.04
CA ASP A 60 -2.92 -21.63 9.85
C ASP A 60 -2.58 -21.42 11.34
N GLU A 61 -3.43 -20.71 12.08
CA GLU A 61 -3.30 -20.60 13.52
C GLU A 61 -3.64 -21.97 14.15
N ASP A 62 -2.63 -22.68 14.67
CA ASP A 62 -2.77 -23.90 15.49
C ASP A 62 -3.53 -23.66 16.81
#